data_AF-A0A2P4SUJ8-F1
#
_entry.id   AF-A0A2P4SUJ8-F1
#
_cell.length_a   1.000
_cell.length_b   1.000
_cell.length_c   1.000
_cell.angle_alpha   90.00
_cell.angle_beta   90.00
_cell.angle_gamma   90.00
#
_symmetry.space_group_name_H-M   'P 1'
#
loop_
_entity.id
_entity.type
_entity.pdbx_description
1 polymer ?
#
loop_
_entity_poly.entity_id
_entity_poly.type
_entity_poly.pdbx_seq_one_letter_code
_entity_poly.pdbx_strand_id
1 'polypeptide(L)'
;WYFGKLGRKDAERQLLSFGNPRGTFLIRESETTKGAYSLSIRDWDDMKGDHVKHYKIRKLDNGGYYITTRAQFETLQQLVQHYSGNFPDNT
;
A
#
# COMPACT_ATOMS: atom_id res chain seq x y z
N TRP A 1 -8.33 2.28 5.72
CA TRP A 1 -7.09 2.06 4.96
C TRP A 1 -5.92 2.93 5.43
N TYR A 2 -6.09 4.07 6.10
CA TYR A 2 -4.98 4.89 6.60
C TYR A 2 -4.64 4.59 8.07
N PHE A 3 -3.35 4.39 8.37
CA PHE A 3 -2.85 3.96 9.68
C PHE A 3 -1.78 4.91 10.26
N GLY A 4 -1.64 6.12 9.72
CA GLY A 4 -0.74 7.14 10.28
C GLY A 4 0.70 6.64 10.41
N LYS A 5 1.29 6.82 11.59
CA LYS A 5 2.70 6.51 11.91
C LYS A 5 2.99 5.02 12.17
N LEU A 6 2.13 4.11 11.72
CA LEU A 6 2.36 2.66 11.86
C LEU A 6 3.71 2.29 11.23
N GLY A 7 4.55 1.60 12.00
CA GLY A 7 5.86 1.14 11.55
C GLY A 7 5.74 0.00 10.53
N ARG A 8 6.79 -0.22 9.73
CA ARG A 8 6.82 -1.31 8.74
C ARG A 8 6.52 -2.68 9.35
N LYS A 9 7.19 -3.01 10.46
CA LYS A 9 7.05 -4.32 11.11
C LYS A 9 5.65 -4.53 11.69
N ASP A 10 5.03 -3.47 12.22
CA ASP A 10 3.67 -3.57 12.77
C ASP A 10 2.63 -3.67 11.65
N ALA A 11 2.85 -2.99 10.53
CA ALA A 11 2.06 -3.18 9.32
C ALA A 11 2.14 -4.63 8.80
N GLU A 12 3.34 -5.22 8.78
CA GLU A 12 3.53 -6.62 8.37
C GLU A 12 2.74 -7.58 9.27
N ARG A 13 2.87 -7.45 10.60
CA ARG A 13 2.11 -8.26 11.58
C ARG A 13 0.60 -8.11 11.41
N GLN A 14 0.13 -6.88 11.23
CA GLN A 14 -1.29 -6.61 11.08
C GLN A 14 -1.85 -7.22 9.80
N LEU A 15 -1.12 -7.10 8.68
CA LEU A 15 -1.57 -7.64 7.39
C LEU A 15 -1.53 -9.17 7.35
N LEU A 16 -0.49 -9.78 7.91
CA LEU A 16 -0.32 -11.24 7.97
C LEU A 16 -1.16 -11.91 9.08
N SER A 17 -1.94 -11.14 9.84
CA SER A 17 -2.86 -11.70 10.82
C SER A 17 -3.86 -12.67 10.16
N PHE A 18 -4.22 -13.72 10.90
CA PHE A 18 -5.14 -14.74 10.43
C PHE A 18 -6.49 -14.12 10.05
N GLY A 19 -7.07 -14.59 8.94
CA GLY A 19 -8.35 -14.11 8.43
C GLY A 19 -8.28 -12.95 7.44
N ASN A 20 -7.14 -12.25 7.31
CA ASN A 20 -6.99 -11.25 6.26
C ASN A 20 -6.78 -11.94 4.88
N PRO A 21 -7.59 -11.64 3.86
CA PRO A 21 -7.39 -12.19 2.53
C PRO A 21 -6.18 -11.57 1.82
N ARG A 22 -5.71 -12.25 0.76
CA ARG A 22 -4.76 -11.66 -0.21
C ARG A 22 -5.31 -10.33 -0.73
N GLY A 23 -4.45 -9.34 -0.90
CA GLY A 23 -4.85 -8.00 -1.33
C GLY A 23 -5.25 -7.06 -0.20
N THR A 24 -5.41 -7.56 1.04
CA THR A 24 -5.58 -6.67 2.21
C THR A 24 -4.44 -5.67 2.26
N PHE A 25 -4.76 -4.38 2.41
CA PHE A 25 -3.77 -3.32 2.34
C PHE A 25 -3.99 -2.23 3.38
N LEU A 26 -2.94 -1.44 3.61
CA LEU A 26 -2.97 -0.22 4.40
C LEU A 26 -1.99 0.81 3.87
N ILE A 27 -2.25 2.08 4.16
CA ILE A 27 -1.36 3.21 3.91
C ILE A 27 -0.85 3.73 5.25
N ARG A 28 0.46 3.93 5.33
CA ARG A 28 1.17 4.47 6.50
C ARG A 28 2.13 5.59 6.09
N GLU A 29 2.54 6.41 7.02
CA GLU A 29 3.62 7.38 6.83
C GLU A 29 4.94 6.64 6.56
N SER A 30 5.80 7.23 5.73
CA SER A 30 7.12 6.68 5.45
C SER A 30 8.07 6.95 6.62
N GLU A 31 8.66 5.89 7.18
CA GLU A 31 9.67 5.99 8.24
C GLU A 31 10.99 6.60 7.75
N THR A 32 11.27 6.53 6.44
CA THR A 32 12.54 6.97 5.85
C THR A 32 12.44 8.29 5.10
N THR A 33 11.23 8.80 4.83
CA THR A 33 11.05 10.04 4.06
C THR A 33 9.90 10.84 4.66
N LYS A 34 10.24 11.94 5.34
CA LYS A 34 9.25 12.84 5.94
C LYS A 34 8.30 13.38 4.87
N GLY A 35 7.00 13.31 5.14
CA GLY A 35 5.94 13.77 4.23
C GLY A 35 5.60 12.83 3.08
N ALA A 36 6.26 11.67 2.98
CA ALA A 36 5.88 10.62 2.04
C ALA A 36 5.04 9.53 2.73
N TYR A 37 4.33 8.74 1.93
CA TYR A 37 3.52 7.62 2.41
C TYR A 37 4.04 6.30 1.83
N SER A 38 3.59 5.19 2.42
CA SER A 38 3.84 3.84 1.93
C SER A 38 2.53 3.06 1.88
N LEU A 39 2.25 2.43 0.74
CA LEU A 39 1.23 1.40 0.61
C LEU A 39 1.85 0.06 1.02
N SER A 40 1.23 -0.64 1.96
CA SER A 40 1.62 -2.00 2.36
C SER A 40 0.47 -2.94 2.01
N ILE A 41 0.74 -4.04 1.31
CA ILE A 41 -0.27 -4.97 0.83
C ILE A 41 0.16 -6.41 1.07
N ARG A 42 -0.75 -7.22 1.60
CA ARG A 42 -0.57 -8.67 1.72
C ARG A 42 -0.66 -9.30 0.35
N ASP A 43 0.32 -10.12 0.03
CA ASP A 43 0.39 -10.85 -1.22
C ASP A 43 0.88 -12.29 -0.97
N TRP A 44 0.71 -13.14 -1.97
CA TRP A 44 1.16 -14.51 -1.95
C TRP A 44 1.79 -14.88 -3.30
N ASP A 45 2.93 -15.55 -3.26
CA ASP A 45 3.54 -16.19 -4.43
C ASP A 45 4.22 -17.51 -4.05
N ASP A 46 4.43 -18.39 -5.02
CA ASP A 46 4.97 -19.75 -4.81
C ASP A 46 6.39 -19.77 -4.21
N MET A 47 7.17 -18.70 -4.38
CA MET A 47 8.57 -18.65 -3.93
C MET A 47 8.69 -18.13 -2.49
N LYS A 48 7.88 -17.15 -2.12
CA LYS A 48 7.96 -16.44 -0.82
C LYS A 48 6.84 -16.82 0.13
N GLY A 49 5.80 -17.50 -0.36
CA GLY A 49 4.58 -17.73 0.38
C GLY A 49 3.88 -16.42 0.72
N ASP A 50 3.21 -16.42 1.87
CA ASP A 50 2.49 -15.25 2.38
C ASP A 50 3.45 -14.16 2.86
N HIS A 51 3.35 -12.98 2.26
CA HIS A 51 4.26 -11.88 2.52
C HIS A 51 3.60 -10.51 2.31
N VAL A 52 4.33 -9.45 2.63
CA VAL A 52 3.86 -8.07 2.44
C VAL A 52 4.76 -7.33 1.46
N LYS A 53 4.16 -6.72 0.45
CA LYS A 53 4.83 -5.79 -0.46
C LYS A 53 4.64 -4.36 0.04
N HIS A 54 5.69 -3.55 -0.07
CA HIS A 54 5.66 -2.14 0.31
C HIS A 54 6.03 -1.26 -0.87
N TYR A 55 5.15 -0.33 -1.21
CA TYR A 55 5.34 0.63 -2.30
C TYR A 55 5.41 2.05 -1.74
N LYS A 56 6.42 2.81 -2.16
CA LYS A 56 6.53 4.22 -1.81
C LYS A 56 5.50 5.02 -2.61
N ILE A 57 4.64 5.75 -1.91
CA ILE A 57 3.76 6.75 -2.52
C ILE A 57 4.51 8.08 -2.49
N ARG A 58 4.84 8.59 -3.67
CA ARG A 58 5.50 9.88 -3.85
C ARG A 58 4.46 10.97 -4.06
N LYS A 59 4.80 12.17 -3.61
CA LYS A 59 4.04 13.38 -3.87
C LYS A 59 4.68 14.12 -5.07
N LEU A 60 3.86 14.64 -5.96
CA LEU A 60 4.28 15.54 -7.03
C LEU A 60 4.33 16.98 -6.50
N ASP A 61 5.21 17.80 -7.07
CA ASP A 61 5.36 19.20 -6.67
C ASP A 61 4.07 20.01 -6.91
N ASN A 62 3.27 19.62 -7.91
CA ASN A 62 1.98 20.24 -8.24
C ASN A 62 0.79 19.71 -7.41
N GLY A 63 1.00 18.87 -6.40
CA GLY A 63 -0.04 18.49 -5.44
C GLY A 63 -0.68 17.10 -5.63
N GLY A 64 -0.16 16.24 -6.51
CA GLY A 64 -0.65 14.86 -6.70
C GLY A 64 0.18 13.76 -6.00
N TYR A 65 -0.24 12.51 -6.19
CA TYR A 65 0.32 11.29 -5.60
C TYR A 65 0.49 10.19 -6.65
N TYR A 66 1.55 9.41 -6.53
CA TYR A 66 1.76 8.25 -7.40
C TYR A 66 2.62 7.17 -6.74
N ILE A 67 2.42 5.93 -7.17
CA ILE A 67 3.34 4.80 -6.91
C ILE A 67 4.23 4.58 -8.14
N THR A 68 3.63 4.62 -9.34
CA THR A 68 4.33 4.55 -10.63
C THR A 68 4.01 5.81 -11.43
N THR A 69 4.93 6.29 -12.26
CA THR A 69 4.70 7.51 -13.06
C THR A 69 3.58 7.36 -14.08
N ARG A 70 3.14 6.13 -14.37
CA ARG A 70 2.05 5.80 -15.29
C ARG A 70 0.65 6.07 -14.73
N ALA A 71 0.52 6.19 -13.41
CA ALA A 71 -0.76 6.41 -12.74
C ALA A 71 -0.58 7.45 -11.62
N GLN A 72 -1.10 8.65 -11.86
CA GLN A 72 -1.04 9.79 -10.96
C GLN A 72 -2.45 10.14 -10.50
N PHE A 73 -2.56 10.57 -9.25
CA PHE A 73 -3.84 10.84 -8.58
C PHE A 73 -3.76 12.16 -7.84
N GLU A 74 -4.84 12.93 -7.78
CA GLU A 74 -4.85 14.21 -7.05
C GLU A 74 -4.91 13.96 -5.53
N THR A 75 -5.52 12.85 -5.12
CA THR A 75 -5.71 12.50 -3.71
C THR A 75 -5.31 11.06 -3.41
N LEU A 76 -4.96 10.77 -2.15
CA LEU A 76 -4.73 9.39 -1.70
C LEU A 76 -5.99 8.53 -1.84
N GLN A 77 -7.18 9.13 -1.69
CA GLN A 77 -8.47 8.46 -1.88
C GLN A 77 -8.59 7.91 -3.31
N GLN A 78 -8.29 8.72 -4.33
CA GLN A 78 -8.32 8.28 -5.73
C GLN A 78 -7.30 7.17 -6.01
N LEU A 79 -6.09 7.28 -5.44
CA LEU A 79 -5.07 6.23 -5.53
C LEU A 79 -5.58 4.91 -4.94
N VAL A 80 -6.18 4.97 -3.75
CA VAL A 80 -6.75 3.80 -3.08
C VAL A 80 -7.87 3.19 -3.90
N GLN A 81 -8.77 4.01 -4.44
CA GLN A 81 -9.86 3.54 -5.28
C GLN A 81 -9.35 2.82 -6.53
N HIS A 82 -8.33 3.38 -7.19
CA HIS A 82 -7.72 2.78 -8.37
C HIS A 82 -7.11 1.41 -8.08
N TYR A 83 -6.36 1.26 -6.98
CA TYR A 83 -5.75 -0.03 -6.66
C TYR A 83 -6.74 -1.02 -6.07
N SER A 84 -7.69 -0.58 -5.25
CA SER A 84 -8.73 -1.46 -4.67
C SER A 84 -9.63 -2.11 -5.71
N GLY A 85 -9.91 -1.43 -6.83
CA GLY A 85 -10.77 -1.95 -7.91
C GLY A 85 -10.03 -2.74 -9.01
N ASN A 86 -8.69 -2.76 -8.98
CA ASN A 86 -7.86 -3.41 -10.01
C ASN A 86 -7.03 -4.57 -9.47
N PHE A 87 -7.23 -5.02 -8.23
CA PHE A 87 -6.70 -6.32 -7.82
C PHE A 87 -7.58 -7.38 -8.50
N PRO A 88 -7.08 -8.12 -9.51
CA PRO A 88 -7.88 -9.18 -10.10
C PRO A 88 -8.28 -10.13 -8.98
N ASP A 89 -9.58 -10.29 -8.78
CA ASP A 89 -10.13 -11.38 -7.98
C ASP A 89 -9.52 -12.67 -8.55
N ASN A 90 -8.68 -13.31 -7.76
CA ASN A 90 -8.07 -14.57 -8.13
C ASN A 90 -9.14 -15.64 -7.92
N THR A 91 -9.98 -15.82 -8.95
CA THR A 91 -10.81 -17.01 -9.15
C THR A 91 -9.94 -18.22 -9.43
#